data_AF-Q89TH7-F1
#
_entry.id   AF-Q89TH7-F1
#
_cell.length_a   1.000
_cell.length_b   1.000
_cell.length_c   1.000
_cell.angle_alpha   90.00
_cell.angle_beta   90.00
_cell.angle_gamma   90.00
#
_symmetry.space_group_name_H-M   'P 1'
#
loop_
_entity.id
_entity.type
_entity.pdbx_description
1 polymer ?
#
loop_
_entity_poly.entity_id
_entity_poly.type
_entity_poly.pdbx_seq_one_letter_code
_entity_poly.pdbx_strand_id
1 'polypeptide(L)'
;MVGVASEMFGSAVRTGFCYWATDPMDNPHYDRFLFDYYQITGALPQTTTAAPLKDPALTRHVLGLFNLYRTTTNRFSVLSRAHLNQVHTAFSPEELLGVELILQGKEAQTAKAMVGRARERKEKRRGANKDGAIAFLERNHTTIACVSGFLVNMRQGRLRLVTPVPGSDRWPLGYPHSG
;
A
#
# COMPACT_ATOMS: atom_id res chain seq x y z
N MET A 1 -0.54 18.51 -10.46
CA MET A 1 0.68 17.98 -9.81
C MET A 1 1.26 16.79 -10.57
N VAL A 2 0.47 15.75 -10.88
CA VAL A 2 0.95 14.62 -11.71
C VAL A 2 1.44 15.08 -13.09
N GLY A 3 0.77 16.06 -13.74
CA GLY A 3 1.23 16.66 -14.99
C GLY A 3 2.64 17.25 -14.90
N VAL A 4 2.87 18.12 -13.92
CA VAL A 4 4.21 18.70 -13.65
C VAL A 4 5.25 17.60 -13.37
N ALA A 5 4.90 16.58 -12.59
CA ALA A 5 5.80 15.45 -12.34
C ALA A 5 6.13 14.68 -13.64
N SER A 6 5.16 14.53 -14.54
CA SER A 6 5.35 13.91 -15.85
C SER A 6 6.26 14.76 -16.75
N GLU A 7 6.14 16.08 -16.72
CA GLU A 7 7.03 16.99 -17.45
C GLU A 7 8.46 16.94 -16.91
N MET A 8 8.63 16.91 -15.58
CA MET A 8 9.93 16.92 -14.93
C MET A 8 10.67 15.57 -15.00
N PHE A 9 9.95 14.46 -14.80
CA PHE A 9 10.53 13.13 -14.65
C PHE A 9 10.28 12.20 -15.86
N GLY A 10 9.49 12.65 -16.84
CA GLY A 10 9.16 11.86 -18.02
C GLY A 10 8.53 10.52 -17.68
N SER A 11 8.95 9.47 -18.37
CA SER A 11 8.42 8.11 -18.19
C SER A 11 8.66 7.53 -16.79
N ALA A 12 9.61 8.06 -16.01
CA ALA A 12 9.88 7.58 -14.66
C ALA A 12 8.67 7.77 -13.73
N VAL A 13 7.80 8.74 -14.00
CA VAL A 13 6.56 8.95 -13.21
C VAL A 13 5.64 7.72 -13.26
N ARG A 14 5.73 6.88 -14.29
CA ARG A 14 4.85 5.70 -14.46
C ARG A 14 5.01 4.65 -13.36
N THR A 15 6.10 4.69 -12.59
CA THR A 15 6.39 3.73 -11.51
C THR A 15 5.91 4.21 -10.13
N GLY A 16 5.27 5.38 -10.06
CA GLY A 16 4.74 5.94 -8.81
C GLY A 16 3.53 5.18 -8.26
N PHE A 17 3.09 5.59 -7.07
CA PHE A 17 1.85 5.13 -6.45
C PHE A 17 1.01 6.35 -6.03
N CYS A 18 -0.31 6.27 -6.18
CA CYS A 18 -1.22 7.37 -5.83
C CYS A 18 -1.30 7.63 -4.32
N TYR A 19 -1.11 6.60 -3.50
CA TYR A 19 -1.21 6.68 -2.03
C TYR A 19 -0.02 6.01 -1.36
N TRP A 20 0.44 6.60 -0.26
CA TRP A 20 1.55 6.11 0.55
C TRP A 20 1.13 6.04 2.02
N ALA A 21 1.29 4.86 2.64
CA ALA A 21 0.98 4.60 4.05
C ALA A 21 -0.48 4.86 4.49
N THR A 22 -1.38 5.17 3.55
CA THR A 22 -2.82 5.35 3.73
C THR A 22 -3.56 4.49 2.71
N ASP A 23 -4.78 4.05 3.03
CA ASP A 23 -5.53 3.20 2.11
C ASP A 23 -6.19 4.05 1.01
N PRO A 24 -6.02 3.70 -0.29
CA PRO A 24 -6.67 4.43 -1.38
C PRO A 24 -8.19 4.41 -1.28
N MET A 25 -8.79 3.37 -0.67
CA MET A 25 -10.24 3.24 -0.48
C MET A 25 -10.79 4.18 0.63
N ASP A 26 -9.94 5.00 1.25
CA ASP A 26 -10.38 6.13 2.07
C ASP A 26 -10.77 7.36 1.23
N ASN A 27 -10.41 7.39 -0.06
CA ASN A 27 -10.86 8.41 -1.00
C ASN A 27 -12.06 7.90 -1.83
N PRO A 28 -13.27 8.47 -1.67
CA PRO A 28 -14.45 8.07 -2.44
C PRO A 28 -14.37 8.39 -3.94
N HIS A 29 -13.34 9.12 -4.37
CA HIS A 29 -13.09 9.48 -5.78
C HIS A 29 -11.74 8.92 -6.26
N TYR A 30 -11.29 7.81 -5.68
CA TYR A 30 -10.00 7.22 -5.99
C TYR A 30 -9.89 6.75 -7.44
N ASP A 31 -10.94 6.15 -7.98
CA ASP A 31 -11.06 5.74 -9.38
C ASP A 31 -10.80 6.90 -10.35
N ARG A 32 -11.34 8.09 -10.06
CA ARG A 32 -11.11 9.30 -10.85
C ARG A 32 -9.65 9.74 -10.80
N PHE A 33 -9.06 9.79 -9.61
CA PHE A 33 -7.65 10.14 -9.48
C PHE A 33 -6.73 9.14 -10.17
N LEU A 34 -7.06 7.85 -10.10
CA LEU A 34 -6.35 6.79 -10.79
C LEU A 34 -6.44 6.94 -12.32
N PHE A 35 -7.63 7.29 -12.82
CA PHE A 35 -7.85 7.53 -14.24
C PHE A 35 -7.13 8.80 -14.74
N ASP A 36 -7.17 9.89 -13.98
CA ASP A 36 -6.40 11.11 -14.28
C ASP A 36 -4.90 10.81 -14.38
N TYR A 37 -4.38 9.96 -13.48
CA TYR A 37 -2.99 9.50 -13.53
C TYR A 37 -2.68 8.78 -14.84
N TYR A 38 -3.57 7.90 -15.29
CA TYR A 38 -3.43 7.21 -16.56
C TYR A 38 -3.49 8.17 -17.75
N GLN A 39 -4.44 9.11 -17.78
CA GLN A 39 -4.56 10.09 -18.86
C GLN A 39 -3.29 10.93 -19.03
N ILE A 40 -2.64 11.26 -17.91
CA ILE A 40 -1.42 12.07 -17.91
C ILE A 40 -0.18 11.24 -18.25
N THR A 41 -0.05 10.05 -17.67
CA THR A 41 1.22 9.31 -17.68
C THR A 41 1.24 8.13 -18.65
N GLY A 42 0.06 7.63 -19.05
CA GLY A 42 -0.13 6.40 -19.81
C GLY A 42 -0.01 5.12 -18.98
N ALA A 43 0.03 5.20 -17.64
CA ALA A 43 0.12 4.04 -16.75
C ALA A 43 -0.90 4.13 -15.60
N LEU A 44 -1.50 2.99 -15.20
CA LEU A 44 -2.21 2.94 -13.92
C LEU A 44 -1.21 2.47 -12.85
N PRO A 45 -1.00 3.25 -11.79
CA PRO A 45 -0.20 2.81 -10.66
C PRO A 45 -0.88 1.67 -9.91
N GLN A 46 -0.08 0.80 -9.29
CA GLN A 46 -0.59 -0.30 -8.46
C GLN A 46 -1.49 0.23 -7.33
N THR A 47 -2.73 -0.27 -7.26
CA THR A 47 -3.59 -0.05 -6.09
C THR A 47 -3.31 -1.13 -5.06
N THR A 48 -2.89 -0.75 -3.86
CA THR A 48 -2.78 -1.66 -2.71
C THR A 48 -3.77 -1.24 -1.63
N THR A 49 -4.72 -2.10 -1.30
CA THR A 49 -5.73 -1.83 -0.27
C THR A 49 -5.85 -2.99 0.72
N ALA A 50 -6.10 -2.69 1.99
CA ALA A 50 -6.48 -3.66 3.01
C ALA A 50 -8.01 -3.65 3.28
N ALA A 51 -8.76 -2.82 2.56
CA ALA A 51 -10.19 -2.61 2.76
C ALA A 51 -11.02 -2.73 1.46
N PRO A 52 -10.81 -3.77 0.61
CA PRO A 52 -11.53 -3.91 -0.66
C PRO A 52 -13.06 -4.09 -0.47
N LEU A 53 -13.50 -4.49 0.72
CA LEU A 53 -14.90 -4.71 1.06
C LEU A 53 -15.60 -3.47 1.61
N LYS A 54 -14.87 -2.38 1.90
CA LYS A 54 -15.42 -1.15 2.48
C LYS A 54 -16.39 -0.46 1.51
N ASP A 55 -16.00 -0.40 0.25
CA ASP A 55 -16.84 0.04 -0.87
C ASP A 55 -16.59 -0.89 -2.07
N PRO A 56 -17.38 -1.96 -2.21
CA PRO A 56 -17.22 -2.90 -3.31
C PRO A 56 -17.51 -2.28 -4.68
N ALA A 57 -18.34 -1.24 -4.75
CA ALA A 57 -18.64 -0.57 -6.02
C ALA A 57 -17.40 0.18 -6.52
N LEU A 58 -16.80 1.01 -5.66
CA LEU A 58 -15.54 1.69 -5.96
C LEU A 58 -14.43 0.68 -6.31
N THR A 59 -14.32 -0.40 -5.55
CA THR A 59 -13.32 -1.45 -5.81
C THR A 59 -13.51 -2.04 -7.21
N ARG A 60 -14.75 -2.35 -7.63
CA ARG A 60 -15.03 -2.83 -8.98
C ARG A 60 -14.69 -1.82 -10.06
N HIS A 61 -14.91 -0.52 -9.83
CA HIS A 61 -14.47 0.52 -10.78
C HIS A 61 -12.95 0.51 -10.97
N VAL A 62 -12.18 0.39 -9.88
CA VAL A 62 -10.72 0.27 -9.94
C VAL A 62 -10.27 -1.00 -10.68
N LEU A 63 -10.89 -2.14 -10.39
CA LEU A 63 -10.58 -3.40 -11.10
C LEU A 63 -10.98 -3.33 -12.59
N GLY A 64 -12.08 -2.65 -12.90
CA GLY A 64 -12.51 -2.38 -14.27
C GLY A 64 -11.49 -1.56 -15.07
N LEU A 65 -10.89 -0.53 -14.46
CA LEU A 65 -9.79 0.22 -15.08
C LEU A 65 -8.59 -0.68 -15.39
N PHE A 66 -8.21 -1.57 -14.47
CA PHE A 66 -7.16 -2.56 -14.75
C PHE A 66 -7.53 -3.47 -15.92
N ASN A 67 -8.77 -3.96 -16.00
CA ASN A 67 -9.20 -4.83 -17.08
C ASN A 67 -9.14 -4.16 -18.45
N LEU A 68 -9.42 -2.85 -18.53
CA LEU A 68 -9.35 -2.05 -19.75
C LEU A 68 -7.91 -1.76 -20.18
N TYR A 69 -7.03 -1.39 -19.25
CA TYR A 69 -5.72 -0.82 -19.59
C TYR A 69 -4.53 -1.73 -19.30
N ARG A 70 -4.70 -2.77 -18.47
CA ARG A 70 -3.74 -3.87 -18.22
C ARG A 70 -2.30 -3.42 -17.95
N THR A 71 -2.13 -2.40 -17.12
CA THR A 71 -0.81 -1.83 -16.80
C THR A 71 -0.14 -2.58 -15.64
N THR A 72 -0.42 -2.25 -14.38
CA THR A 72 0.16 -2.91 -13.21
C THR A 72 -0.90 -3.65 -12.39
N THR A 73 -0.56 -4.84 -11.90
CA THR A 73 -1.46 -5.63 -11.03
C THR A 73 -1.80 -4.87 -9.75
N ASN A 74 -3.01 -5.09 -9.25
CA ASN A 74 -3.44 -4.56 -7.96
C ASN A 74 -3.12 -5.55 -6.84
N ARG A 75 -3.17 -5.09 -5.59
CA ARG A 75 -2.92 -5.94 -4.41
C ARG A 75 -3.98 -5.76 -3.34
N PHE A 76 -4.50 -6.87 -2.82
CA PHE A 76 -5.30 -6.88 -1.61
C PHE A 76 -4.48 -7.42 -0.44
N SER A 77 -4.35 -6.62 0.63
CA SER A 77 -3.77 -7.08 1.89
C SER A 77 -4.81 -7.86 2.68
N VAL A 78 -4.71 -9.19 2.64
CA VAL A 78 -5.67 -10.10 3.28
C VAL A 78 -5.28 -10.33 4.74
N LEU A 79 -6.11 -9.83 5.65
CA LEU A 79 -5.76 -9.71 7.08
C LEU A 79 -6.07 -10.95 7.92
N SER A 80 -6.90 -11.87 7.42
CA SER A 80 -7.29 -13.11 8.10
C SER A 80 -7.93 -14.08 7.10
N ARG A 81 -8.10 -15.35 7.50
CA ARG A 81 -8.86 -16.33 6.72
C ARG A 81 -10.32 -15.92 6.51
N ALA A 82 -10.95 -15.31 7.51
CA ALA A 82 -12.30 -14.78 7.36
C ALA A 82 -12.36 -13.66 6.31
N HIS A 83 -11.38 -12.74 6.31
CA HIS A 83 -11.29 -11.69 5.30
C HIS A 83 -11.06 -12.29 3.90
N LEU A 84 -10.22 -13.33 3.77
CA LEU A 84 -10.02 -14.04 2.50
C LEU A 84 -11.33 -14.62 1.96
N ASN A 85 -12.09 -15.31 2.82
CA ASN A 85 -13.38 -15.88 2.43
C ASN A 85 -14.35 -14.79 1.97
N GLN A 86 -14.42 -13.67 2.70
CA GLN A 86 -15.27 -12.54 2.31
C GLN A 86 -14.87 -11.94 0.96
N VAL A 87 -13.56 -11.81 0.67
CA VAL A 87 -13.08 -11.36 -0.64
C VAL A 87 -13.53 -12.31 -1.74
N HIS A 88 -13.37 -13.62 -1.58
CA HIS A 88 -13.82 -14.61 -2.57
C HIS A 88 -15.34 -14.71 -2.71
N THR A 89 -16.11 -14.35 -1.67
CA THR A 89 -17.57 -14.24 -1.77
C THR A 89 -18.00 -12.98 -2.51
N ALA A 90 -17.29 -11.87 -2.32
CA ALA A 90 -17.67 -10.57 -2.87
C ALA A 90 -17.23 -10.36 -4.33
N PHE A 91 -16.10 -10.95 -4.73
CA PHE A 91 -15.50 -10.77 -6.06
C PHE A 91 -15.32 -12.10 -6.78
N SER A 92 -15.66 -12.13 -8.07
CA SER A 92 -15.50 -13.32 -8.90
C SER A 92 -14.02 -13.62 -9.19
N PRO A 93 -13.67 -14.86 -9.58
CA PRO A 93 -12.32 -15.18 -10.02
C PRO A 93 -11.82 -14.28 -11.16
N GLU A 94 -12.71 -13.90 -12.09
CA GLU A 94 -12.40 -13.01 -13.22
C GLU A 94 -12.11 -11.59 -12.75
N GLU A 95 -12.88 -11.07 -11.78
CA GLU A 95 -12.60 -9.77 -11.16
C GLU A 95 -11.23 -9.78 -10.46
N LEU A 96 -10.84 -10.90 -9.86
CA LEU A 96 -9.58 -11.06 -9.13
C LEU A 96 -8.36 -11.41 -10.01
N LEU A 97 -8.53 -11.64 -11.31
CA LEU A 97 -7.44 -12.04 -12.20
C LEU A 97 -6.25 -11.07 -12.20
N GLY A 98 -6.54 -9.77 -12.03
CA GLY A 98 -5.55 -8.69 -11.95
C GLY A 98 -5.03 -8.39 -10.55
N VAL A 99 -5.34 -9.22 -9.56
CA VAL A 99 -5.15 -8.91 -8.14
C VAL A 99 -4.28 -9.96 -7.46
N GLU A 100 -3.17 -9.51 -6.88
CA GLU A 100 -2.38 -10.34 -5.96
C GLU A 100 -2.98 -10.27 -4.55
N LEU A 101 -3.35 -11.43 -4.01
CA LEU A 101 -3.83 -11.55 -2.63
C LEU A 101 -2.66 -11.76 -1.67
N ILE A 102 -2.25 -10.68 -0.99
CA ILE A 102 -1.12 -10.69 -0.06
C ILE A 102 -1.60 -11.13 1.32
N LEU A 103 -1.33 -12.38 1.67
CA LEU A 103 -1.71 -12.95 2.96
C LEU A 103 -0.87 -12.33 4.09
N GLN A 104 -1.58 -11.71 5.03
CA GLN A 104 -1.02 -10.89 6.10
C GLN A 104 -1.63 -11.21 7.48
N GLY A 105 -2.40 -12.31 7.57
CA GLY A 105 -2.98 -12.80 8.81
C GLY A 105 -1.97 -13.52 9.70
N LYS A 106 -2.41 -13.98 10.87
CA LYS A 106 -1.56 -14.73 11.83
C LYS A 106 -1.02 -16.04 11.25
N GLU A 107 -1.75 -16.61 10.31
CA GLU A 107 -1.41 -17.86 9.61
C GLU A 107 -0.47 -17.63 8.41
N ALA A 108 -0.20 -16.36 8.05
CA ALA A 108 0.70 -16.05 6.97
C ALA A 108 2.16 -16.32 7.40
N GLN A 109 2.91 -16.97 6.52
CA GLN A 109 4.34 -17.23 6.73
C GLN A 109 5.20 -15.94 6.59
N THR A 110 4.61 -14.86 6.06
CA THR A 110 5.30 -13.59 5.80
C THR A 110 5.28 -12.66 7.02
N ALA A 111 6.45 -12.29 7.51
CA ALA A 111 6.61 -11.32 8.58
C ALA A 111 6.23 -9.90 8.12
N LYS A 112 5.32 -9.23 8.85
CA LYS A 112 5.05 -7.80 8.64
C LYS A 112 6.20 -6.95 9.17
N ALA A 113 6.44 -5.82 8.51
CA ALA A 113 7.35 -4.82 9.04
C ALA A 113 6.88 -4.29 10.39
N MET A 114 7.73 -4.35 11.40
CA MET A 114 7.42 -3.94 12.77
C MET A 114 7.78 -2.49 13.03
N VAL A 115 7.12 -1.57 12.31
CA VAL A 115 7.32 -0.11 12.40
C VAL A 115 6.02 0.66 12.66
N GLY A 116 6.13 1.92 13.09
CA GLY A 116 5.00 2.79 13.41
C GLY A 116 3.99 2.14 14.37
N ARG A 117 2.69 2.19 14.04
CA ARG A 117 1.61 1.61 14.85
C ARG A 117 1.79 0.11 15.15
N ALA A 118 2.47 -0.64 14.26
CA ALA A 118 2.74 -2.06 14.52
C ALA A 118 3.76 -2.25 15.65
N ARG A 119 4.77 -1.37 15.72
CA ARG A 119 5.76 -1.31 16.81
C ARG A 119 5.11 -0.91 18.13
N GLU A 120 4.30 0.15 18.15
CA GLU A 120 3.59 0.61 19.35
C GLU A 120 2.68 -0.49 19.94
N ARG A 121 1.95 -1.21 19.08
CA ARG A 121 1.09 -2.33 19.51
C ARG A 121 1.88 -3.49 20.09
N LYS A 122 3.11 -3.73 19.61
CA LYS A 122 4.02 -4.74 20.15
C LYS A 122 4.56 -4.30 21.51
N GLU A 123 5.01 -3.07 21.65
CA GLU A 123 5.51 -2.53 22.91
C GLU A 123 4.44 -2.61 24.01
N LYS A 124 3.19 -2.27 23.68
CA LYS A 124 2.04 -2.47 24.58
C LYS A 124 1.77 -3.94 24.93
N ARG A 125 2.15 -4.89 24.07
CA ARG A 125 1.96 -6.35 24.28
C ARG A 125 3.16 -7.03 24.93
N ARG A 126 4.36 -6.43 24.90
CA ARG A 126 5.57 -6.94 25.59
C ARG A 126 5.41 -6.95 27.11
N GLY A 127 4.52 -6.11 27.67
CA GLY A 127 4.11 -6.21 29.08
C GLY A 127 3.35 -7.50 29.45
N ALA A 128 3.08 -8.41 28.51
CA ALA A 128 2.29 -9.63 28.73
C ALA A 128 3.04 -10.97 28.44
N ASN A 129 4.37 -10.96 28.46
CA ASN A 129 5.26 -12.14 28.51
C ASN A 129 5.03 -13.22 27.42
N LYS A 130 5.42 -12.94 26.16
CA LYS A 130 5.39 -13.91 25.04
C LYS A 130 6.61 -13.73 24.13
N ASP A 131 7.79 -14.13 24.59
CA ASP A 131 9.07 -13.75 23.97
C ASP A 131 9.53 -14.64 22.80
N GLY A 132 9.14 -15.92 22.73
CA GLY A 132 9.69 -16.86 21.74
C GLY A 132 9.28 -16.62 20.28
N ALA A 133 8.06 -16.16 20.01
CA ALA A 133 7.55 -15.92 18.65
C ALA A 133 8.00 -14.56 18.07
N ILE A 134 8.58 -13.70 18.89
CA ILE A 134 8.89 -12.30 18.56
C ILE A 134 10.23 -12.17 17.82
N ALA A 135 11.22 -13.03 18.13
CA ALA A 135 12.58 -12.92 17.61
C ALA A 135 12.72 -13.29 16.12
N PHE A 136 11.85 -14.16 15.59
CA PHE A 136 11.88 -14.56 14.18
C PHE A 136 11.34 -13.48 13.23
N LEU A 137 10.37 -12.67 13.69
CA LEU A 137 9.75 -11.60 12.90
C LEU A 137 10.65 -10.36 12.75
N GLU A 138 11.61 -10.14 13.65
CA GLU A 138 12.49 -8.95 13.63
C GLU A 138 13.54 -8.98 12.51
N ARG A 139 13.89 -10.16 11.98
CA ARG A 139 15.06 -10.29 11.11
C ARG A 139 14.86 -9.83 9.66
N ASN A 140 13.62 -9.80 9.14
CA ASN A 140 13.43 -9.74 7.68
C ASN A 140 12.76 -8.47 7.14
N HIS A 141 11.98 -7.73 7.93
CA HIS A 141 11.34 -6.49 7.47
C HIS A 141 11.36 -5.40 8.54
N THR A 142 12.30 -4.48 8.43
CA THR A 142 12.44 -3.34 9.36
C THR A 142 11.83 -2.05 8.79
N THR A 143 11.24 -2.07 7.60
CA THR A 143 10.64 -0.90 6.96
C THR A 143 9.37 -1.23 6.19
N ILE A 144 8.44 -0.28 6.14
CA ILE A 144 7.27 -0.34 5.23
C ILE A 144 7.56 0.26 3.86
N ALA A 145 8.71 0.92 3.68
CA ALA A 145 9.07 1.57 2.43
C ALA A 145 9.65 0.55 1.45
N CYS A 146 9.04 0.45 0.27
CA CYS A 146 9.51 -0.42 -0.83
C CYS A 146 10.16 0.38 -1.97
N VAL A 147 10.13 1.71 -1.93
CA VAL A 147 10.67 2.58 -2.97
C VAL A 147 11.43 3.77 -2.40
N SER A 148 12.36 4.28 -3.19
CA SER A 148 12.98 5.59 -2.98
C SER A 148 12.40 6.59 -3.98
N GLY A 149 12.06 7.80 -3.52
CA GLY A 149 11.47 8.82 -4.38
C GLY A 149 10.87 9.98 -3.59
N PHE A 150 10.02 10.75 -4.25
CA PHE A 150 9.37 11.92 -3.65
C PHE A 150 7.96 11.58 -3.15
N LEU A 151 7.71 11.83 -1.87
CA LEU A 151 6.37 11.81 -1.29
C LEU A 151 5.79 13.23 -1.32
N VAL A 152 4.69 13.39 -2.05
CA VAL A 152 4.00 14.68 -2.19
C VAL A 152 2.68 14.65 -1.43
N ASN A 153 2.54 15.51 -0.42
CA ASN A 153 1.27 15.78 0.22
C ASN A 153 0.63 17.01 -0.45
N MET A 154 -0.30 16.77 -1.38
CA MET A 154 -0.99 17.84 -2.11
C MET A 154 -1.77 18.78 -1.19
N ARG A 155 -2.49 18.24 -0.20
CA ARG A 155 -3.33 19.03 0.70
C ARG A 155 -2.50 20.01 1.55
N GLN A 156 -1.30 19.61 1.93
CA GLN A 156 -0.39 20.42 2.75
C GLN A 156 0.69 21.15 1.93
N GLY A 157 0.73 20.98 0.61
CA GLY A 157 1.77 21.55 -0.25
C GLY A 157 3.19 21.10 0.12
N ARG A 158 3.37 19.88 0.66
CA ARG A 158 4.67 19.41 1.18
C ARG A 158 5.29 18.33 0.30
N LEU A 159 6.57 18.50 -0.01
CA LEU A 159 7.44 17.52 -0.68
C LEU A 159 8.43 16.93 0.33
N ARG A 160 8.68 15.62 0.27
CA ARG A 160 9.72 14.95 1.06
C ARG A 160 10.44 13.91 0.22
N LEU A 161 11.75 13.79 0.40
CA LEU A 161 12.48 12.63 -0.11
C LEU A 161 12.29 11.46 0.85
N VAL A 162 11.95 10.29 0.31
CA VAL A 162 11.75 9.04 1.04
C VAL A 162 12.73 8.02 0.50
N THR A 163 13.40 7.29 1.39
CA THR A 163 14.22 6.13 1.04
C THR A 163 14.09 5.06 2.12
N PRO A 164 14.01 3.76 1.79
CA PRO A 164 13.89 2.72 2.80
C PRO A 164 15.12 2.69 3.72
N VAL A 165 14.90 2.77 5.03
CA VAL A 165 15.92 2.54 6.06
C VAL A 165 15.34 1.67 7.17
N PRO A 166 16.17 0.95 7.95
CA PRO A 166 15.66 0.22 9.10
C PRO A 166 14.91 1.13 10.09
N GLY A 167 13.75 0.64 10.51
CA GLY A 167 12.93 1.24 11.55
C GLY A 167 13.72 1.38 12.84
N SER A 168 13.71 2.58 13.41
CA SER A 168 14.46 2.95 14.62
C SER A 168 13.72 4.06 15.36
N ASP A 169 14.23 4.50 16.51
CA ASP A 169 13.64 5.64 17.23
C ASP A 169 13.79 6.94 16.44
N ARG A 170 14.91 7.07 15.71
CA ARG A 170 15.14 8.17 14.78
C ARG A 170 14.20 8.10 13.57
N TRP A 171 13.96 6.90 13.04
CA TRP A 171 13.14 6.66 11.85
C TRP A 171 12.00 5.67 12.16
N PRO A 172 10.96 6.10 12.89
CA PRO A 172 9.95 5.19 13.43
C PRO A 172 9.09 4.52 12.35
N LEU A 173 9.06 5.07 11.14
CA LEU A 173 8.34 4.52 9.99
C LEU A 173 9.24 3.75 9.02
N GLY A 174 10.55 3.64 9.30
CA GLY A 174 11.50 2.96 8.41
C GLY A 174 11.85 3.75 7.14
N TYR A 175 11.75 5.07 7.16
CA TYR A 175 12.27 5.94 6.11
C TYR A 175 12.55 7.33 6.70
N PRO A 176 13.58 8.05 6.22
CA PRO A 176 13.82 9.40 6.63
C PRO A 176 12.79 10.35 6.02
N HIS A 177 12.53 11.43 6.73
CA HIS A 177 11.74 12.56 6.25
C HIS A 177 12.67 13.76 6.17
N SER A 178 13.53 13.83 5.15
CA SER A 178 14.21 15.09 4.85
C SER A 178 13.21 16.03 4.16
N GLY A 179 13.03 17.20 4.75
CA GLY A 179 12.21 18.29 4.24
C GLY A 179 12.67 19.58 4.88
#